data_AF-A0A813GGP9-F1
#
_entry.id   AF-A0A813GGP9-F1
#
_cell.length_a   1.000
_cell.length_b   1.000
_cell.length_c   1.000
_cell.angle_alpha   90.00
_cell.angle_beta   90.00
_cell.angle_gamma   90.00
#
_symmetry.space_group_name_H-M   'P 1'
#
loop_
_entity.id
_entity.type
_entity.pdbx_description
1 polymer ?
#
loop_
_entity_poly.entity_id
_entity_poly.type
_entity_poly.pdbx_seq_one_letter_code
_entity_poly.pdbx_strand_id
1 'polypeptide(L)'
;MNFLEESDEFGPLLSGPAVVGCCLLWTCLWLCSHLVLPSSGETPAERFYIRKLRRMKVFCLAATTSGVAVFAKACLHQQEPVREMLVTFGPAQQVLFSMAVGHWTVNLYEDWRTREFLAVGLTDKAGNGLALFPLNLCFTAQQIMYLMYIIHHLVTIAAYCFSLATWKLGGVMVQGLMFEIPVILMLRRELAVAQAEPPRWLSSPRDVRRHWWLQYAAFVLGRGPAEVLWVVAMVPGYTEDQLQRHLGSVSGLAVFHVLGVFFTALNLRILGLYFCWHAQDAARAKHLEQRPAPDRCESVALPEAPPEQVFPKE
;
A
#
# COMPACT_ATOMS: atom_id res chain seq x y z
N MET A 1 -16.59 1.22 34.93
CA MET A 1 -15.94 1.80 33.74
C MET A 1 -16.78 3.00 33.34
N ASN A 2 -16.46 4.17 33.90
CA ASN A 2 -17.09 5.43 33.50
C ASN A 2 -16.43 5.85 32.20
N PHE A 3 -17.11 5.61 31.08
CA PHE A 3 -16.61 5.95 29.73
C PHE A 3 -16.75 7.44 29.39
N LEU A 4 -17.20 8.28 30.33
CA LEU A 4 -17.64 9.64 30.02
C LEU A 4 -17.38 10.58 31.21
N GLU A 5 -16.12 10.95 31.43
CA GLU A 5 -15.87 12.39 31.34
C GLU A 5 -15.40 12.59 29.90
N GLU A 6 -16.38 12.64 28.98
CA GLU A 6 -16.22 13.33 27.71
C GLU A 6 -15.71 14.71 28.12
N SER A 7 -14.41 14.93 28.01
CA SER A 7 -13.85 16.26 28.22
C SER A 7 -14.58 17.17 27.23
N ASP A 8 -15.40 18.08 27.75
CA ASP A 8 -16.17 19.08 26.99
C ASP A 8 -15.30 19.85 25.96
N GLU A 9 -13.97 19.75 26.06
CA GLU A 9 -12.99 20.33 25.15
C GLU A 9 -13.02 19.80 23.71
N PHE A 10 -13.46 18.57 23.42
CA PHE A 10 -13.34 18.00 22.07
C PHE A 10 -14.65 17.91 21.28
N GLY A 11 -15.78 18.21 21.90
CA GLY A 11 -17.08 18.35 21.23
C GLY A 11 -17.59 17.10 20.47
N PRO A 12 -18.64 17.24 19.64
CA PRO A 12 -19.31 16.12 18.96
C PRO A 12 -18.44 15.38 17.94
N LEU A 13 -17.27 15.94 17.61
CA LEU A 13 -16.33 15.40 16.63
C LEU A 13 -15.72 14.07 17.08
N LEU A 14 -15.52 13.82 18.38
CA LEU A 14 -15.00 12.54 18.87
C LEU A 14 -16.07 11.48 19.18
N SER A 15 -17.34 11.78 18.89
CA SER A 15 -18.43 10.85 19.18
C SER A 15 -18.38 9.59 18.29
N GLY A 16 -18.80 8.45 18.84
CA GLY A 16 -18.90 7.20 18.08
C GLY A 16 -19.70 7.33 16.76
N PRO A 17 -20.87 7.99 16.74
CA PRO A 17 -21.60 8.24 15.50
C PRO A 17 -20.82 9.08 14.48
N ALA A 18 -20.05 10.08 14.92
CA ALA A 18 -19.23 10.89 14.03
C ALA A 18 -18.12 10.05 13.37
N VAL A 19 -17.46 9.17 14.12
CA VAL A 19 -16.48 8.20 13.57
C VAL A 19 -17.11 7.33 12.49
N VAL A 20 -18.28 6.75 12.76
CA VAL A 20 -19.01 5.91 11.79
C VAL A 20 -19.36 6.73 10.54
N GLY A 21 -19.88 7.95 10.72
CA GLY A 21 -20.17 8.86 9.63
C GLY A 21 -18.95 9.19 8.77
N CYS A 22 -17.79 9.43 9.39
CA CYS A 22 -16.52 9.64 8.68
C CYS A 22 -16.09 8.41 7.88
N CYS A 23 -16.14 7.21 8.48
CA CYS A 23 -15.82 5.96 7.77
C CYS A 23 -16.71 5.75 6.54
N LEU A 24 -18.02 5.98 6.67
CA LEU A 24 -18.98 5.86 5.58
C LEU A 24 -18.71 6.90 4.48
N LEU A 25 -18.47 8.16 4.88
CA LEU A 25 -18.12 9.23 3.93
C LEU A 25 -16.88 8.87 3.12
N TRP A 26 -15.80 8.43 3.77
CA TRP A 26 -14.58 8.01 3.08
C TRP A 26 -14.82 6.83 2.15
N THR A 27 -15.58 5.83 2.59
CA THR A 27 -15.97 4.68 1.75
C THR A 27 -16.70 5.15 0.50
N CYS A 28 -17.68 6.05 0.63
CA CYS A 28 -18.40 6.62 -0.50
C CYS A 28 -17.47 7.40 -1.44
N LEU A 29 -16.59 8.25 -0.91
CA LEU A 29 -15.61 9.00 -1.71
C LEU A 29 -14.68 8.07 -2.48
N TRP A 30 -14.20 6.99 -1.85
CA TRP A 30 -13.36 5.99 -2.51
C TRP A 30 -14.12 5.26 -3.62
N LEU A 31 -15.38 4.89 -3.41
CA LEU A 31 -16.21 4.27 -4.44
C LEU A 31 -16.47 5.24 -5.62
N CYS A 32 -16.81 6.50 -5.33
CA CYS A 32 -17.05 7.51 -6.35
C CYS A 32 -15.80 7.86 -7.17
N SER A 33 -14.59 7.67 -6.62
CA SER A 33 -13.34 7.93 -7.35
C SER A 33 -13.19 7.09 -8.63
N HIS A 34 -13.88 5.94 -8.72
CA HIS A 34 -13.93 5.13 -9.95
C HIS A 34 -14.57 5.86 -11.13
N LEU A 35 -15.41 6.87 -10.88
CA LEU A 35 -16.08 7.65 -11.91
C LEU A 35 -15.18 8.74 -12.49
N VAL A 36 -14.18 9.18 -11.71
CA VAL A 36 -13.34 10.35 -12.05
C VAL A 36 -11.95 9.93 -12.54
N LEU A 37 -11.42 8.81 -12.03
CA LEU A 37 -10.08 8.40 -12.36
C LEU A 37 -10.00 7.87 -13.80
N PRO A 38 -9.05 8.38 -14.61
CA PRO A 38 -8.87 7.87 -15.96
C PRO A 38 -8.49 6.38 -15.92
N SER A 39 -8.78 5.67 -17.00
CA SER A 39 -8.38 4.26 -17.16
C SER A 39 -7.80 4.05 -18.55
N SER A 40 -6.80 3.18 -18.64
CA SER A 40 -6.11 2.84 -19.89
C SER A 40 -5.92 1.33 -19.89
N GLY A 41 -6.94 0.59 -20.33
CA GLY A 41 -6.94 -0.87 -20.36
C GLY A 41 -7.85 -1.35 -21.48
N GLU A 42 -7.49 -2.47 -22.10
CA GLU A 42 -8.19 -3.04 -23.24
C GLU A 42 -9.52 -3.63 -22.78
N THR A 43 -9.49 -4.34 -21.65
CA THR A 43 -10.68 -4.97 -21.07
C THR A 43 -11.34 -4.12 -19.98
N PRO A 44 -12.65 -4.30 -19.73
CA PRO A 44 -13.31 -3.66 -18.57
C PRO A 44 -12.65 -4.00 -17.23
N ALA A 45 -12.13 -5.22 -17.08
CA ALA A 45 -11.48 -5.70 -15.86
C ALA A 45 -10.13 -5.00 -15.62
N GLU A 46 -9.31 -4.86 -16.67
CA GLU A 46 -8.06 -4.08 -16.63
C GLU A 46 -8.31 -2.60 -16.33
N ARG A 47 -9.33 -2.00 -16.97
CA ARG A 47 -9.70 -0.60 -16.68
C ARG A 47 -10.12 -0.42 -15.23
N PHE A 48 -10.79 -1.39 -14.64
CA PHE A 48 -11.14 -1.37 -13.23
C PHE A 48 -9.90 -1.53 -12.33
N TYR A 49 -9.02 -2.49 -12.64
CA TYR A 49 -7.76 -2.70 -11.92
C TYR A 49 -6.85 -1.46 -11.94
N ILE A 50 -6.69 -0.81 -13.09
CA ILE A 50 -5.86 0.41 -13.20
C ILE A 50 -6.48 1.58 -12.40
N ARG A 51 -7.81 1.72 -12.39
CA ARG A 51 -8.48 2.72 -11.55
C ARG A 51 -8.25 2.46 -10.06
N LYS A 52 -8.37 1.20 -9.63
CA LYS A 52 -8.00 0.78 -8.27
C LYS A 52 -6.56 1.19 -7.94
N LEU A 53 -5.57 0.85 -8.76
CA LEU A 53 -4.16 1.18 -8.49
C LEU A 53 -3.93 2.70 -8.39
N ARG A 54 -4.59 3.50 -9.24
CA ARG A 54 -4.52 4.97 -9.19
C ARG A 54 -5.15 5.52 -7.91
N ARG A 55 -6.32 5.00 -7.51
CA ARG A 55 -6.98 5.37 -6.25
C ARG A 55 -6.12 5.01 -5.04
N MET A 56 -5.57 3.79 -5.01
CA MET A 56 -4.65 3.35 -3.97
C MET A 56 -3.46 4.31 -3.87
N LYS A 57 -2.87 4.72 -5.00
CA LYS A 57 -1.76 5.68 -5.01
C LYS A 57 -2.13 7.02 -4.39
N VAL A 58 -3.34 7.54 -4.65
CA VAL A 58 -3.84 8.77 -4.02
C VAL A 58 -3.94 8.60 -2.50
N PHE A 59 -4.52 7.48 -2.03
CA PHE A 59 -4.56 7.17 -0.61
C PHE A 59 -3.16 7.07 0.00
N CYS A 60 -2.25 6.31 -0.60
CA CYS A 60 -0.89 6.10 -0.09
C CYS A 60 -0.14 7.44 0.04
N LEU A 61 -0.31 8.36 -0.91
CA LEU A 61 0.29 9.70 -0.87
C LEU A 61 -0.28 10.53 0.29
N ALA A 62 -1.61 10.53 0.46
CA ALA A 62 -2.27 11.23 1.56
C ALA A 62 -1.85 10.64 2.92
N ALA A 63 -1.97 9.32 3.08
CA ALA A 63 -1.59 8.59 4.28
C ALA A 63 -0.12 8.81 4.64
N THR A 64 0.80 8.70 3.67
CA THR A 64 2.23 8.96 3.89
C THR A 64 2.47 10.39 4.35
N THR A 65 1.91 11.38 3.66
CA THR A 65 2.15 12.80 3.96
C THR A 65 1.65 13.13 5.37
N SER A 66 0.43 12.71 5.70
CA SER A 66 -0.15 12.91 7.03
C SER A 66 0.59 12.12 8.10
N GLY A 67 0.96 10.87 7.82
CA GLY A 67 1.71 10.00 8.73
C GLY A 67 3.07 10.58 9.08
N VAL A 68 3.85 10.99 8.08
CA VAL A 68 5.15 11.65 8.27
C VAL A 68 5.00 12.97 9.01
N ALA A 69 3.99 13.79 8.70
CA ALA A 69 3.78 15.06 9.38
C ALA A 69 3.47 14.87 10.88
N VAL A 70 2.56 13.94 11.22
CA VAL A 70 2.21 13.64 12.61
C VAL A 70 3.38 13.00 13.34
N PHE A 71 4.07 12.05 12.71
CA PHE A 71 5.27 11.42 13.27
C PHE A 71 6.39 12.42 13.54
N ALA A 72 6.71 13.29 12.57
CA ALA A 72 7.72 14.32 12.73
C ALA A 72 7.34 15.32 13.83
N LYS A 73 6.06 15.71 13.92
CA LYS A 73 5.59 16.56 15.02
C LYS A 73 5.82 15.90 16.38
N ALA A 74 5.50 14.62 16.52
CA ALA A 74 5.73 13.87 17.75
C ALA A 74 7.23 13.79 18.10
N CYS A 75 8.08 13.46 17.13
CA CYS A 75 9.52 13.29 17.37
C CYS A 75 10.29 14.60 17.59
N LEU A 76 9.92 15.69 16.92
CA LEU A 76 10.70 16.93 16.93
C LEU A 76 10.23 17.95 17.97
N HIS A 77 8.95 17.92 18.35
CA HIS A 77 8.38 18.96 19.21
C HIS A 77 7.94 18.46 20.59
N GLN A 78 7.90 17.15 20.83
CA GLN A 78 7.50 16.61 22.13
C GLN A 78 8.71 16.20 22.97
N GLN A 79 8.64 16.48 24.28
CA GLN A 79 9.66 16.08 25.24
C GLN A 79 9.67 14.56 25.47
N GLU A 80 8.51 13.90 25.31
CA GLU A 80 8.33 12.46 25.50
C GLU A 80 7.76 11.80 24.22
N PRO A 81 8.54 11.68 23.14
CA PRO A 81 8.05 11.24 21.83
C PRO A 81 7.49 9.81 21.84
N VAL A 82 8.05 8.91 22.65
CA VAL A 82 7.55 7.53 22.79
C VAL A 82 6.16 7.52 23.42
N ARG A 83 5.93 8.32 24.46
CA ARG A 83 4.61 8.45 25.10
C ARG A 83 3.59 9.05 24.15
N GLU A 84 3.95 10.13 23.46
CA GLU A 84 3.09 10.74 22.44
C GLU A 84 2.65 9.70 21.38
N MET A 85 3.60 8.88 20.94
CA MET A 85 3.35 7.84 19.94
C MET A 85 2.51 6.66 20.45
N LEU A 86 2.49 6.37 21.75
CA LEU A 86 1.73 5.25 22.29
C LEU A 86 0.32 5.65 22.74
N VAL A 87 0.16 6.90 23.20
CA VAL A 87 -0.99 7.30 24.02
C VAL A 87 -1.80 8.40 23.37
N THR A 88 -1.18 9.28 22.59
CA THR A 88 -1.88 10.46 22.10
C THR A 88 -2.79 10.12 20.94
N PHE A 89 -4.06 10.44 21.15
CA PHE A 89 -5.12 10.31 20.16
C PHE A 89 -5.88 11.63 20.12
N GLY A 90 -6.17 12.13 18.92
CA GLY A 90 -6.86 13.38 18.73
C GLY A 90 -7.65 13.43 17.43
N PRO A 91 -8.26 14.59 17.10
CA PRO A 91 -9.13 14.72 15.94
C PRO A 91 -8.45 14.36 14.61
N ALA A 92 -7.16 14.69 14.46
CA ALA A 92 -6.38 14.36 13.27
C ALA A 92 -6.26 12.84 13.08
N GLN A 93 -5.87 12.12 14.14
CA GLN A 93 -5.79 10.66 14.15
C GLN A 93 -7.16 10.05 13.82
N GLN A 94 -8.23 10.56 14.42
CA GLN A 94 -9.58 10.07 14.13
C GLN A 94 -9.93 10.16 12.64
N VAL A 95 -9.74 11.33 12.03
CA VAL A 95 -10.04 11.53 10.60
C VAL A 95 -9.20 10.61 9.73
N LEU A 96 -7.89 10.53 9.99
CA LEU A 96 -6.96 9.71 9.22
C LEU A 96 -7.23 8.22 9.36
N PHE A 97 -7.58 7.75 10.56
CA PHE A 97 -7.85 6.33 10.82
C PHE A 97 -9.20 5.94 10.26
N SER A 98 -10.20 6.83 10.32
CA SER A 98 -11.49 6.61 9.65
C SER A 98 -11.31 6.53 8.12
N MET A 99 -10.43 7.36 7.56
CA MET A 99 -10.04 7.29 6.15
C MET A 99 -9.38 5.96 5.80
N ALA A 100 -8.47 5.47 6.65
CA ALA A 100 -7.81 4.17 6.48
C ALA A 100 -8.82 3.02 6.53
N VAL A 101 -9.75 3.00 7.49
CA VAL A 101 -10.82 1.99 7.58
C VAL A 101 -11.65 1.96 6.28
N GLY A 102 -12.11 3.13 5.81
CA GLY A 102 -12.86 3.22 4.56
C GLY A 102 -12.04 2.74 3.35
N HIS A 103 -10.75 3.10 3.28
CA HIS A 103 -9.85 2.67 2.21
C HIS A 103 -9.70 1.15 2.16
N TRP A 104 -9.35 0.52 3.28
CA TRP A 104 -9.11 -0.93 3.34
C TRP A 104 -10.40 -1.73 3.15
N THR A 105 -11.54 -1.21 3.60
CA THR A 105 -12.85 -1.83 3.35
C THR A 105 -13.18 -1.86 1.86
N VAL A 106 -12.95 -0.76 1.15
CA VAL A 106 -13.11 -0.71 -0.32
C VAL A 106 -12.11 -1.62 -1.02
N ASN A 107 -10.86 -1.70 -0.54
CA ASN A 107 -9.87 -2.64 -1.09
C ASN A 107 -10.33 -4.09 -1.03
N LEU A 108 -10.99 -4.54 0.03
CA LEU A 108 -11.50 -5.93 0.12
C LEU A 108 -12.41 -6.28 -1.08
N TYR A 109 -13.36 -5.39 -1.40
CA TYR A 109 -14.24 -5.55 -2.55
C TYR A 109 -13.45 -5.49 -3.87
N GLU A 110 -12.56 -4.51 -4.01
CA GLU A 110 -11.77 -4.33 -5.22
C GLU A 110 -10.79 -5.49 -5.47
N ASP A 111 -10.15 -6.04 -4.44
CA ASP A 111 -9.29 -7.22 -4.49
C ASP A 111 -10.06 -8.43 -4.97
N TRP A 112 -11.25 -8.66 -4.44
CA TRP A 112 -12.11 -9.76 -4.90
C TRP A 112 -12.46 -9.61 -6.39
N ARG A 113 -12.79 -8.40 -6.82
CA ARG A 113 -13.07 -8.06 -8.23
C ARG A 113 -11.85 -8.16 -9.14
N THR A 114 -10.65 -7.94 -8.63
CA THR A 114 -9.40 -7.87 -9.39
C THR A 114 -8.45 -9.02 -9.09
N ARG A 115 -8.96 -10.11 -8.50
CA ARG A 115 -8.16 -11.24 -8.00
C ARG A 115 -7.22 -11.86 -9.04
N GLU A 116 -7.64 -11.86 -10.30
CA GLU A 116 -6.84 -12.36 -11.42
C GLU A 116 -5.56 -11.53 -11.68
N PHE A 117 -5.57 -10.25 -11.27
CA PHE A 117 -4.46 -9.32 -11.44
C PHE A 117 -3.53 -9.22 -10.21
N LEU A 118 -3.89 -9.80 -9.06
CA LEU A 118 -3.13 -9.63 -7.80
C LEU A 118 -1.74 -10.27 -7.81
N ALA A 119 -1.48 -11.20 -8.73
CA ALA A 119 -0.18 -11.81 -8.92
C ALA A 119 0.52 -11.34 -10.20
N VAL A 120 0.11 -10.20 -10.78
CA VAL A 120 0.74 -9.66 -12.00
C VAL A 120 2.23 -9.43 -11.76
N GLY A 121 3.04 -10.05 -12.63
CA GLY A 121 4.49 -10.04 -12.52
C GLY A 121 5.08 -11.05 -11.55
N LEU A 122 4.29 -11.88 -10.86
CA LEU A 122 4.77 -13.09 -10.17
C LEU A 122 4.60 -14.29 -11.10
N THR A 123 5.69 -14.75 -11.70
CA THR A 123 5.71 -16.03 -12.42
C THR A 123 5.77 -17.18 -11.42
N ASP A 124 5.22 -18.36 -11.72
CA ASP A 124 5.34 -19.55 -10.85
C ASP A 124 6.80 -19.96 -10.56
N LYS A 125 7.74 -19.51 -11.40
CA LYS A 125 9.20 -19.69 -11.23
C LYS A 125 9.89 -18.56 -10.45
N ALA A 126 9.14 -17.56 -9.97
CA ALA A 126 9.73 -16.40 -9.28
C ALA A 126 10.48 -16.84 -8.02
N GLY A 127 11.74 -16.42 -7.88
CA GLY A 127 12.58 -16.77 -6.74
C GLY A 127 12.77 -18.28 -6.55
N ASN A 128 12.79 -19.08 -7.63
CA ASN A 128 12.84 -20.54 -7.60
C ASN A 128 11.68 -21.17 -6.78
N GLY A 129 10.53 -20.49 -6.70
CA GLY A 129 9.37 -20.92 -5.91
C GLY A 129 9.48 -20.61 -4.41
N LEU A 130 10.61 -20.08 -3.93
CA LEU A 130 10.80 -19.77 -2.49
C LEU A 130 9.99 -18.55 -2.05
N ALA A 131 9.73 -17.62 -2.97
CA ALA A 131 8.98 -16.38 -2.70
C ALA A 131 7.61 -16.64 -2.08
N LEU A 132 6.98 -17.75 -2.50
CA LEU A 132 5.63 -18.12 -2.13
C LEU A 132 5.57 -19.38 -1.25
N PHE A 133 6.71 -20.02 -0.97
CA PHE A 133 6.82 -21.19 -0.11
C PHE A 133 6.36 -20.91 1.34
N PRO A 134 5.72 -21.88 2.02
CA PRO A 134 5.29 -23.20 1.52
C PRO A 134 3.93 -23.20 0.83
N LEU A 135 3.22 -22.07 0.78
CA LEU A 135 1.84 -22.00 0.31
C LEU A 135 1.70 -22.35 -1.18
N ASN A 136 2.74 -22.13 -1.98
CA ASN A 136 2.76 -22.49 -3.41
C ASN A 136 2.71 -24.00 -3.67
N LEU A 137 2.85 -24.85 -2.65
CA LEU A 137 2.62 -26.29 -2.76
C LEU A 137 1.13 -26.64 -2.91
N CYS A 138 0.23 -25.79 -2.42
CA CYS A 138 -1.21 -26.05 -2.36
C CYS A 138 -2.05 -25.02 -3.13
N PHE A 139 -1.50 -23.83 -3.38
CA PHE A 139 -2.25 -22.70 -3.92
C PHE A 139 -1.48 -22.02 -5.07
N THR A 140 -2.22 -21.44 -6.01
CA THR A 140 -1.62 -20.61 -7.07
C THR A 140 -1.12 -19.28 -6.51
N ALA A 141 -0.20 -18.60 -7.21
CA ALA A 141 0.29 -17.29 -6.79
C ALA A 141 -0.86 -16.28 -6.59
N GLN A 142 -1.86 -16.30 -7.46
CA GLN A 142 -3.06 -15.45 -7.35
C GLN A 142 -3.85 -15.72 -6.06
N GLN A 143 -4.08 -16.99 -5.73
CA GLN A 143 -4.78 -17.38 -4.51
C GLN A 143 -4.00 -16.96 -3.25
N ILE A 144 -2.68 -17.14 -3.25
CA ILE A 144 -1.81 -16.75 -2.14
C ILE A 144 -1.82 -15.24 -1.94
N MET A 145 -1.62 -14.48 -3.03
CA MET A 145 -1.64 -13.01 -2.96
C MET A 145 -3.01 -12.51 -2.51
N TYR A 146 -4.11 -13.04 -3.05
CA TYR A 146 -5.45 -12.71 -2.61
C TYR A 146 -5.65 -12.98 -1.12
N LEU A 147 -5.29 -14.18 -0.64
CA LEU A 147 -5.40 -14.52 0.78
C LEU A 147 -4.58 -13.57 1.67
N MET A 148 -3.34 -13.28 1.26
CA MET A 148 -2.47 -12.34 1.98
C MET A 148 -3.07 -10.93 2.05
N TYR A 149 -3.59 -10.40 0.94
CA TYR A 149 -4.25 -9.09 0.92
C TYR A 149 -5.50 -9.05 1.81
N ILE A 150 -6.36 -10.08 1.74
CA ILE A 150 -7.56 -10.15 2.58
C ILE A 150 -7.19 -10.18 4.07
N ILE A 151 -6.26 -11.05 4.47
CA ILE A 151 -5.81 -11.13 5.88
C ILE A 151 -5.22 -9.79 6.32
N HIS A 152 -4.34 -9.20 5.50
CA HIS A 152 -3.74 -7.91 5.79
C HIS A 152 -4.80 -6.81 5.97
N HIS A 153 -5.76 -6.70 5.06
CA HIS A 153 -6.82 -5.69 5.12
C HIS A 153 -7.72 -5.89 6.34
N LEU A 154 -8.12 -7.13 6.65
CA LEU A 154 -8.94 -7.42 7.83
C LEU A 154 -8.22 -7.06 9.15
N VAL A 155 -6.94 -7.44 9.29
CA VAL A 155 -6.15 -7.09 10.47
C VAL A 155 -5.95 -5.57 10.57
N THR A 156 -5.70 -4.90 9.45
CA THR A 156 -5.52 -3.45 9.41
C THR A 156 -6.81 -2.71 9.78
N ILE A 157 -7.96 -3.13 9.24
CA ILE A 157 -9.28 -2.60 9.62
C ILE A 157 -9.50 -2.79 11.11
N ALA A 158 -9.26 -4.01 11.64
CA ALA A 158 -9.44 -4.30 13.05
C ALA A 158 -8.53 -3.43 13.94
N ALA A 159 -7.27 -3.21 13.54
CA ALA A 159 -6.33 -2.37 14.27
C ALA A 159 -6.76 -0.90 14.33
N TYR A 160 -7.16 -0.31 13.20
CA TYR A 160 -7.65 1.07 13.16
C TYR A 160 -8.99 1.21 13.90
N CYS A 161 -9.93 0.26 13.75
CA CYS A 161 -11.17 0.26 14.50
C CYS A 161 -10.94 0.13 16.01
N PHE A 162 -9.98 -0.69 16.44
CA PHE A 162 -9.59 -0.78 17.85
C PHE A 162 -9.04 0.55 18.35
N SER A 163 -8.16 1.20 17.60
CA SER A 163 -7.61 2.52 17.95
C SER A 163 -8.70 3.59 18.02
N LEU A 164 -9.63 3.62 17.06
CA LEU A 164 -10.79 4.51 17.04
C LEU A 164 -11.75 4.27 18.21
N ALA A 165 -11.96 3.01 18.61
CA ALA A 165 -12.89 2.66 19.68
C ALA A 165 -12.31 2.86 21.09
N THR A 166 -10.98 2.74 21.23
CA THR A 166 -10.30 2.80 22.54
C THR A 166 -9.49 4.06 22.75
N TRP A 167 -9.29 4.85 21.70
CA TRP A 167 -8.43 6.04 21.65
C TRP A 167 -6.99 5.77 22.09
N LYS A 168 -6.53 4.53 21.85
CA LYS A 168 -5.18 4.06 22.17
C LYS A 168 -4.41 3.73 20.89
N LEU A 169 -3.09 3.57 21.03
CA LEU A 169 -2.20 3.18 19.93
C LEU A 169 -2.14 4.21 18.78
N GLY A 170 -2.41 5.48 19.07
CA GLY A 170 -2.48 6.54 18.05
C GLY A 170 -1.22 6.62 17.20
N GLY A 171 -0.04 6.82 17.81
CA GLY A 171 1.20 6.88 17.02
C GLY A 171 1.61 5.54 16.39
N VAL A 172 1.30 4.39 17.00
CA VAL A 172 1.51 3.07 16.35
C VAL A 172 0.71 3.01 15.05
N MET A 173 -0.54 3.49 15.05
CA MET A 173 -1.37 3.56 13.86
C MET A 173 -0.93 4.65 12.88
N VAL A 174 -0.33 5.75 13.35
CA VAL A 174 0.35 6.73 12.48
C VAL A 174 1.51 6.10 11.72
N GLN A 175 2.30 5.22 12.35
CA GLN A 175 3.32 4.44 11.65
C GLN A 175 2.68 3.51 10.62
N GLY A 176 1.51 2.94 10.93
CA GLY A 176 0.68 2.22 9.97
C GLY A 176 0.25 3.04 8.73
N LEU A 177 0.29 4.37 8.78
CA LEU A 177 0.11 5.24 7.60
C LEU A 177 1.44 5.46 6.86
N MET A 178 2.56 5.54 7.58
CA MET A 178 3.91 5.61 6.99
C MET A 178 4.30 4.32 6.26
N PHE A 179 3.65 3.20 6.59
CA PHE A 179 3.75 1.93 5.90
C PHE A 179 3.42 2.02 4.41
N GLU A 180 2.71 3.07 3.99
CA GLU A 180 2.39 3.35 2.59
C GLU A 180 3.54 3.95 1.77
N ILE A 181 4.62 4.44 2.41
CA ILE A 181 5.82 4.97 1.74
C ILE A 181 6.37 3.98 0.69
N PRO A 182 6.72 2.73 1.05
CA PRO A 182 7.14 1.74 0.06
C PRO A 182 6.02 1.32 -0.91
N VAL A 183 4.75 1.45 -0.50
CA VAL A 183 3.60 1.06 -1.35
C VAL A 183 3.45 2.00 -2.54
N ILE A 184 3.76 3.29 -2.41
CA ILE A 184 3.74 4.24 -3.53
C ILE A 184 4.63 3.77 -4.69
N LEU A 185 5.83 3.27 -4.37
CA LEU A 185 6.79 2.78 -5.35
C LEU A 185 6.38 1.42 -5.91
N MET A 186 5.82 0.54 -5.09
CA MET A 186 5.22 -0.71 -5.55
C MET A 186 4.06 -0.46 -6.53
N LEU A 187 3.17 0.49 -6.24
CA LEU A 187 2.08 0.89 -7.14
C LEU A 187 2.59 1.50 -8.44
N ARG A 188 3.71 2.24 -8.40
CA ARG A 188 4.38 2.71 -9.64
C ARG A 188 4.84 1.52 -10.48
N ARG A 189 5.39 0.47 -9.87
CA ARG A 189 5.79 -0.76 -10.57
C ARG A 189 4.58 -1.50 -11.12
N GLU A 190 3.55 -1.74 -10.33
CA GLU A 190 2.34 -2.43 -10.78
C GLU A 190 1.67 -1.72 -11.96
N LEU A 191 1.51 -0.39 -11.88
CA LEU A 191 0.99 0.41 -13.00
C LEU A 191 1.87 0.34 -14.25
N ALA A 192 3.18 0.16 -14.11
CA ALA A 192 4.11 0.03 -15.23
C ALA A 192 4.05 -1.36 -15.87
N VAL A 193 3.90 -2.41 -15.06
CA VAL A 193 3.81 -3.79 -15.55
C VAL A 193 2.45 -4.07 -16.19
N ALA A 194 1.39 -3.39 -15.75
CA ALA A 194 0.04 -3.49 -16.32
C ALA A 194 -0.13 -2.75 -17.66
N GLN A 195 0.86 -1.99 -18.13
CA GLN A 195 0.81 -1.33 -19.44
C GLN A 195 1.20 -2.30 -20.56
N ALA A 196 0.51 -2.20 -21.70
CA ALA A 196 0.82 -2.98 -22.90
C ALA A 196 2.28 -2.78 -23.35
N GLU A 197 2.72 -1.52 -23.39
CA GLU A 197 4.11 -1.16 -23.63
C GLU A 197 4.81 -0.81 -22.30
N PRO A 198 5.95 -1.46 -21.97
CA PRO A 198 6.68 -1.14 -20.77
C PRO A 198 7.23 0.29 -20.83
N PRO A 199 7.09 1.09 -19.76
CA PRO A 199 7.66 2.43 -19.74
C PRO A 199 9.19 2.37 -19.77
N ARG A 200 9.82 3.42 -20.32
CA ARG A 200 11.30 3.50 -20.52
C ARG A 200 12.13 3.10 -19.30
N TRP A 201 11.69 3.44 -18.09
CA TRP A 201 12.42 3.11 -16.86
C TRP A 201 12.48 1.60 -16.56
N LEU A 202 11.47 0.84 -16.98
CA LEU A 202 11.41 -0.62 -16.80
C LEU A 202 12.18 -1.37 -17.90
N SER A 203 12.48 -0.70 -19.01
CA SER A 203 13.30 -1.24 -20.11
C SER A 203 14.80 -0.98 -19.94
N SER A 204 15.21 -0.15 -18.99
CA SER A 204 16.60 0.23 -18.74
C SER A 204 17.13 -0.45 -17.46
N PRO A 205 18.17 -1.32 -17.53
CA PRO A 205 18.70 -2.00 -16.33
C PRO A 205 19.17 -1.02 -15.25
N ARG A 206 19.71 0.13 -15.65
CA ARG A 206 20.15 1.18 -14.72
C ARG A 206 18.98 1.79 -13.95
N ASP A 207 17.86 2.06 -14.62
CA ASP A 207 16.72 2.71 -14.00
C ASP A 207 15.88 1.72 -13.18
N VAL A 208 15.80 0.46 -13.58
CA VAL A 208 15.28 -0.64 -12.74
C VAL A 208 16.08 -0.72 -11.43
N ARG A 209 17.42 -0.75 -11.50
CA ARG A 209 18.26 -0.77 -10.29
C ARG A 209 18.01 0.43 -9.38
N ARG A 210 17.89 1.64 -9.94
CA ARG A 210 17.57 2.85 -9.18
C ARG A 210 16.21 2.78 -8.50
N HIS A 211 15.19 2.31 -9.22
CA HIS A 211 13.85 2.12 -8.68
C HIS A 211 13.88 1.18 -7.47
N TRP A 212 14.55 0.03 -7.58
CA TRP A 212 14.62 -0.94 -6.50
C TRP A 212 15.46 -0.46 -5.31
N TRP A 213 16.56 0.27 -5.53
CA TRP A 213 17.26 0.94 -4.43
C TRP A 213 16.35 1.90 -3.66
N LEU A 214 15.58 2.71 -4.38
CA LEU A 214 14.62 3.62 -3.77
C LEU A 214 13.51 2.84 -3.04
N GLN A 215 13.04 1.72 -3.59
CA GLN A 215 12.06 0.83 -2.96
C GLN A 215 12.57 0.28 -1.62
N TYR A 216 13.82 -0.21 -1.57
CA TYR A 216 14.42 -0.72 -0.33
C TYR A 216 14.63 0.38 0.70
N ALA A 217 15.10 1.56 0.28
CA ALA A 217 15.23 2.72 1.17
C ALA A 217 13.87 3.14 1.73
N ALA A 218 12.84 3.25 0.86
CA ALA A 218 11.46 3.54 1.24
C ALA A 218 10.90 2.50 2.21
N PHE A 219 11.24 1.22 2.04
CA PHE A 219 10.83 0.15 2.94
C PHE A 219 11.44 0.31 4.32
N VAL A 220 12.75 0.53 4.42
CA VAL A 220 13.44 0.75 5.71
C VAL A 220 12.90 1.99 6.41
N LEU A 221 12.71 3.10 5.69
CA LEU A 221 12.21 4.34 6.27
C LEU A 221 10.73 4.27 6.67
N GLY A 222 9.89 3.61 5.88
CA GLY A 222 8.46 3.52 6.12
C GLY A 222 8.07 2.45 7.13
N ARG A 223 8.75 1.30 7.14
CA ARG A 223 8.44 0.15 8.01
C ARG A 223 9.34 0.08 9.23
N GLY A 224 10.64 0.35 9.08
CA GLY A 224 11.64 0.22 10.15
C GLY A 224 11.32 0.92 11.47
N PRO A 225 10.75 2.14 11.50
CA PRO A 225 10.42 2.81 12.75
C PRO A 225 9.45 2.05 13.65
N ALA A 226 8.49 1.32 13.08
CA ALA A 226 7.53 0.54 13.88
C ALA A 226 8.18 -0.68 14.53
N GLU A 227 9.08 -1.33 13.80
CA GLU A 227 9.81 -2.50 14.24
C GLU A 227 10.81 -2.12 15.33
N VAL A 228 11.50 -0.99 15.17
CA VAL A 228 12.35 -0.42 16.21
C VAL A 228 11.53 -0.09 17.45
N LEU A 229 10.37 0.57 17.29
CA LEU A 229 9.48 0.87 18.42
C LEU A 229 9.03 -0.42 19.14
N TRP A 230 8.65 -1.45 18.40
CA TRP A 230 8.21 -2.73 18.96
C TRP A 230 9.35 -3.45 19.69
N VAL A 231 10.56 -3.49 19.13
CA VAL A 231 11.73 -4.08 19.78
C VAL A 231 12.12 -3.31 21.04
N VAL A 232 12.17 -1.98 20.98
CA VAL A 232 12.47 -1.12 22.14
C VAL A 232 11.41 -1.32 23.22
N ALA A 233 10.13 -1.46 22.85
CA ALA A 233 9.05 -1.71 23.80
C ALA A 233 9.23 -3.00 24.62
N MET A 234 10.02 -3.96 24.15
CA MET A 234 10.36 -5.21 24.85
C MET A 234 11.60 -5.12 25.74
N VAL A 235 12.33 -3.99 25.74
CA VAL A 235 13.53 -3.82 26.58
C VAL A 235 13.11 -3.56 28.04
N PRO A 236 13.53 -4.41 29.00
CA PRO A 236 13.16 -4.25 30.41
C PRO A 236 13.61 -2.90 30.97
N GLY A 237 12.75 -2.28 31.78
CA GLY A 237 13.05 -1.04 32.51
C GLY A 237 13.01 0.26 31.71
N TYR A 238 12.85 0.21 30.37
CA TYR A 238 12.73 1.43 29.55
C TYR A 238 11.27 1.76 29.24
N THR A 239 10.55 0.79 28.69
CA THR A 239 9.23 1.02 28.09
C THR A 239 8.14 0.08 28.57
N GLU A 240 8.47 -1.06 29.18
CA GLU A 240 7.50 -2.05 29.64
C GLU A 240 6.54 -1.44 30.70
N ASP A 241 7.08 -0.81 31.73
CA ASP A 241 6.29 -0.14 32.77
C ASP A 241 5.44 1.01 32.20
N GLN A 242 5.96 1.71 31.20
CA GLN A 242 5.23 2.79 30.54
C GLN A 242 4.11 2.21 29.67
N LEU A 243 4.38 1.18 28.89
CA LEU A 243 3.42 0.52 28.01
C LEU A 243 2.27 -0.09 28.83
N GLN A 244 2.59 -0.75 29.94
CA GLN A 244 1.59 -1.32 30.85
C GLN A 244 0.75 -0.23 31.52
N ARG A 245 1.38 0.86 31.98
CA ARG A 245 0.67 2.01 32.57
C ARG A 245 -0.30 2.66 31.59
N HIS A 246 0.10 2.83 30.32
CA HIS A 246 -0.69 3.59 29.36
C HIS A 246 -1.68 2.75 28.57
N LEU A 247 -1.35 1.50 28.22
CA LEU A 247 -2.33 0.59 27.62
C LEU A 247 -3.34 0.13 28.66
N GLY A 248 -2.96 0.09 29.95
CA GLY A 248 -3.85 -0.01 31.11
C GLY A 248 -4.72 -1.28 31.18
N SER A 249 -4.61 -2.16 30.19
CA SER A 249 -5.35 -3.40 30.09
C SER A 249 -4.50 -4.47 29.42
N VAL A 250 -4.67 -5.70 29.88
CA VAL A 250 -4.06 -6.90 29.27
C VAL A 250 -4.42 -6.99 27.78
N SER A 251 -5.64 -6.57 27.41
CA SER A 251 -6.09 -6.53 26.02
C SER A 251 -5.30 -5.56 25.14
N GLY A 252 -4.99 -4.35 25.61
CA GLY A 252 -4.21 -3.39 24.83
C GLY A 252 -2.79 -3.87 24.57
N LEU A 253 -2.16 -4.45 25.60
CA LEU A 253 -0.83 -5.04 25.49
C LEU A 253 -0.82 -6.23 24.52
N ALA A 254 -1.80 -7.13 24.64
CA ALA A 254 -1.94 -8.27 23.73
C ALA A 254 -2.10 -7.80 22.28
N VAL A 255 -2.98 -6.83 22.02
CA VAL A 255 -3.17 -6.26 20.67
C VAL A 255 -1.86 -5.65 20.15
N PHE A 256 -1.15 -4.86 20.96
CA PHE A 256 0.13 -4.27 20.56
C PHE A 256 1.15 -5.31 20.09
N HIS A 257 1.37 -6.37 20.88
CA HIS A 257 2.33 -7.43 20.50
C HIS A 257 1.83 -8.28 19.33
N VAL A 258 0.54 -8.60 19.26
CA VAL A 258 -0.04 -9.35 18.12
C VAL A 258 0.16 -8.58 16.82
N LEU A 259 -0.10 -7.27 16.81
CA LEU A 259 0.14 -6.42 15.65
C LEU A 259 1.63 -6.36 15.31
N GLY A 260 2.50 -6.20 16.31
CA GLY A 260 3.96 -6.20 16.11
C GLY A 260 4.47 -7.47 15.43
N VAL A 261 4.07 -8.65 15.93
CA VAL A 261 4.41 -9.95 15.34
C VAL A 261 3.84 -10.08 13.93
N PHE A 262 2.56 -9.77 13.75
CA PHE A 262 1.88 -9.90 12.46
C PHE A 262 2.54 -9.03 11.38
N PHE A 263 2.74 -7.74 11.66
CA PHE A 263 3.32 -6.82 10.69
C PHE A 263 4.81 -7.08 10.45
N THR A 264 5.56 -7.53 11.46
CA THR A 264 6.95 -7.97 11.26
C THR A 264 7.01 -9.17 10.30
N ALA A 265 6.18 -10.19 10.52
CA ALA A 265 6.12 -11.36 9.64
C ALA A 265 5.69 -10.99 8.22
N LEU A 266 4.69 -10.10 8.09
CA LEU A 266 4.25 -9.57 6.81
C LEU A 266 5.35 -8.79 6.10
N ASN A 267 6.09 -7.94 6.81
CA ASN A 267 7.18 -7.13 6.28
C ASN A 267 8.33 -8.00 5.77
N LEU A 268 8.71 -9.05 6.51
CA LEU A 268 9.71 -10.04 6.04
C LEU A 268 9.25 -10.72 4.74
N ARG A 269 7.96 -11.07 4.65
CA ARG A 269 7.39 -11.68 3.45
C ARG A 269 7.39 -10.73 2.26
N ILE A 270 6.98 -9.47 2.47
CA ILE A 270 7.00 -8.42 1.44
C ILE A 270 8.43 -8.20 0.93
N LEU A 271 9.42 -8.19 1.82
CA LEU A 271 10.82 -8.05 1.43
C LEU A 271 11.29 -9.21 0.53
N GLY A 272 10.86 -10.44 0.84
CA GLY A 272 11.06 -11.60 -0.03
C GLY A 272 10.46 -11.42 -1.43
N LEU A 273 9.23 -10.90 -1.51
CA LEU A 273 8.58 -10.58 -2.79
C LEU A 273 9.34 -9.49 -3.54
N TYR A 274 9.85 -8.47 -2.85
CA TYR A 274 10.66 -7.41 -3.47
C TYR A 274 11.93 -7.95 -4.13
N PHE A 275 12.64 -8.87 -3.50
CA PHE A 275 13.80 -9.52 -4.14
C PHE A 275 13.41 -10.28 -5.41
N CYS A 276 12.26 -10.95 -5.40
CA CYS A 276 11.78 -11.71 -6.55
C CYS A 276 11.39 -10.81 -7.72
N TRP A 277 10.59 -9.78 -7.45
CA TRP A 277 10.22 -8.78 -8.45
C TRP A 277 11.42 -8.01 -8.98
N HIS A 278 12.39 -7.66 -8.13
CA HIS A 278 13.63 -7.03 -8.57
C HIS A 278 14.40 -7.91 -9.55
N ALA A 279 14.59 -9.19 -9.23
CA ALA A 279 15.27 -10.13 -10.12
C ALA A 279 14.55 -10.26 -11.48
N GLN A 280 13.22 -10.34 -11.47
CA GLN A 280 12.41 -10.43 -12.69
C GLN A 280 12.48 -9.15 -13.54
N ASP A 281 12.32 -7.99 -12.91
CA ASP A 281 12.37 -6.71 -13.61
C ASP A 281 13.77 -6.47 -14.20
N ALA A 282 14.84 -6.85 -13.49
CA ALA A 282 16.21 -6.77 -13.99
C ALA A 282 16.45 -7.71 -15.19
N ALA A 283 15.96 -8.95 -15.11
CA ALA A 283 16.04 -9.90 -16.21
C ALA A 283 15.27 -9.41 -17.45
N ARG A 284 14.07 -8.87 -17.24
CA ARG A 284 13.23 -8.29 -18.30
C ARG A 284 13.95 -7.11 -18.98
N ALA A 285 14.50 -6.18 -18.21
CA ALA A 285 15.21 -5.02 -18.75
C ALA A 285 16.42 -5.44 -19.60
N LYS A 286 17.21 -6.43 -19.12
CA LYS A 286 18.35 -6.98 -19.88
C LYS A 286 17.90 -7.60 -21.20
N HIS A 287 16.82 -8.38 -21.20
CA HIS A 287 16.28 -8.98 -22.42
C HIS A 287 15.79 -7.92 -23.42
N LEU A 288 15.17 -6.84 -22.94
CA LEU A 288 14.71 -5.73 -23.79
C LEU A 288 15.88 -4.94 -24.39
N GLU A 289 16.96 -4.74 -23.64
CA GLU A 289 18.18 -4.06 -24.12
C GLU A 289 18.92 -4.89 -25.20
N GLN A 290 18.85 -6.22 -25.11
CA GLN A 290 19.48 -7.13 -26.07
C GLN A 290 18.64 -7.34 -27.34
N ARG A 291 17.36 -6.95 -27.35
CA ARG A 291 16.56 -7.04 -28.57
C ARG A 291 17.18 -6.09 -29.60
N PRO A 292 17.56 -6.59 -30.80
CA PRO A 292 17.96 -5.69 -31.87
C PRO A 292 16.88 -4.64 -32.02
N ALA A 293 17.29 -3.37 -32.14
CA ALA A 293 16.35 -2.30 -32.44
C ALA A 293 15.49 -2.82 -33.61
N PRO A 294 14.15 -2.83 -33.50
CA PRO A 294 13.32 -3.31 -34.59
C PRO A 294 13.86 -2.59 -35.81
N ASP A 295 14.38 -3.36 -36.78
CA ASP A 295 15.00 -2.81 -37.98
C ASP A 295 14.10 -1.67 -38.36
N ARG A 296 14.63 -0.43 -38.31
CA ARG A 296 13.87 0.74 -38.70
C ARG A 296 13.46 0.35 -40.09
N CYS A 297 12.22 -0.14 -40.21
CA CYS A 297 11.71 -0.65 -41.45
C CYS A 297 11.93 0.56 -42.31
N GLU A 298 12.91 0.44 -43.21
CA GLU A 298 13.10 1.43 -44.25
C GLU A 298 11.68 1.64 -44.69
N SER A 299 11.20 2.87 -44.57
CA SER A 299 9.98 3.26 -45.22
C SER A 299 10.28 2.99 -46.68
N VAL A 300 10.11 1.73 -47.10
CA VAL A 300 9.97 1.30 -48.47
C VAL A 300 8.76 2.11 -48.82
N ALA A 301 9.03 3.27 -49.43
CA ALA A 301 8.03 4.14 -49.94
C ALA A 301 7.10 3.21 -50.70
N LEU A 302 5.88 3.04 -50.18
CA LEU A 302 4.87 2.32 -50.93
C LEU A 302 4.89 3.00 -52.30
N PRO A 303 5.16 2.27 -53.40
CA PRO A 303 5.21 2.87 -54.71
C PRO A 303 3.94 3.69 -54.87
N GLU A 304 4.11 4.97 -55.22
CA GLU A 304 3.01 5.90 -55.40
C GLU A 304 1.90 5.18 -56.16
N ALA A 305 0.70 5.16 -55.58
CA ALA A 305 -0.45 4.58 -56.24
C ALA A 305 -0.55 5.23 -57.63
N PRO A 306 -0.65 4.44 -58.72
CA PRO A 306 -0.75 4.99 -60.06
C PRO A 306 -1.93 5.96 -60.11
N PRO A 307 -1.78 7.11 -60.79
CA PRO A 307 -2.82 8.14 -60.83
C PRO A 307 -4.14 7.52 -61.30
N GLU A 308 -5.20 7.78 -60.53
CA GLU A 308 -6.57 7.40 -60.83
C GLU A 308 -6.90 7.84 -62.26
N GLN A 309 -7.12 6.87 -63.16
CA GLN A 309 -7.62 7.18 -64.50
C GLN A 309 -9.05 7.69 -64.35
N VAL A 310 -9.20 9.01 -64.45
CA VAL A 310 -10.50 9.67 -64.53
C VAL A 310 -11.16 9.25 -65.84
N PHE A 311 -12.07 8.28 -65.77
CA PHE A 311 -12.93 7.94 -66.90
C PHE A 311 -13.88 9.11 -67.18
N PRO A 312 -13.95 9.61 -68.43
CA PRO A 312 -14.93 10.62 -68.80
C PRO A 312 -16.34 10.05 -68.67
N LYS A 313 -17.24 10.79 -68.02
CA LYS A 313 -18.67 10.49 -68.04
C LYS A 313 -19.23 10.91 -69.39
N GLU A 314 -19.82 9.96 -70.11
CA GLU A 314 -20.73 10.21 -71.24
C GLU A 314 -22.08 10.76 -70.77
#